data_AF-A0A7S3CDL1-F1
#
_entry.id   AF-A0A7S3CDL1-F1
#
_cell.length_a   1.000
_cell.length_b   1.000
_cell.length_c   1.000
_cell.angle_alpha   90.00
_cell.angle_beta   90.00
_cell.angle_gamma   90.00
#
_symmetry.space_group_name_H-M   'P 1'
#
loop_
_entity.id
_entity.type
_entity.pdbx_description
1 polymer ?
#
loop_
_entity_poly.entity_id
_entity_poly.type
_entity_poly.pdbx_seq_one_letter_code
_entity_poly.pdbx_strand_id
1 'polypeptide(L)'
;GEAGVEKDNELDAERLRALCARFKGVYREAGLSFPEDPLEQMRLAICAVFDSWNSARAIKYREVQKIKGLRGTAVNVQAMAYGNMGDTSATGVLFTRDASTGENRLYGEYLINAQGEDVVAGIRTPEPIETLRERIPEAYDELLRNTRILEEHYRDMQDIEFTVQEGKLYMLQCRSGKRTGVA
;
A
#
# COMPACT_ATOMS: atom_id res chain seq x y z
N GLY A 1 -6.29 -22.53 10.58
CA GLY A 1 -5.46 -23.51 9.83
C GLY A 1 -4.63 -24.36 10.80
N GLU A 2 -3.65 -25.14 10.32
CA GLU A 2 -2.77 -26.03 11.13
C GLU A 2 -2.14 -25.35 12.37
N ALA A 3 -1.96 -24.02 12.31
CA ALA A 3 -1.41 -23.21 13.38
C ALA A 3 -2.39 -22.82 14.51
N GLY A 4 -3.70 -23.01 14.32
CA GLY A 4 -4.73 -22.63 15.30
C GLY A 4 -4.88 -21.13 15.56
N VAL A 5 -4.24 -20.28 14.76
CA VAL A 5 -4.33 -18.81 14.84
C VAL A 5 -5.34 -18.27 13.83
N GLU A 6 -5.93 -17.11 14.14
CA GLU A 6 -6.89 -16.43 13.27
C GLU A 6 -6.22 -15.38 12.39
N LYS A 7 -5.09 -14.80 12.85
CA LYS A 7 -4.39 -13.75 12.11
C LYS A 7 -2.94 -14.15 11.80
N ASP A 8 -2.44 -13.72 10.64
CA ASP A 8 -1.08 -14.03 10.20
C ASP A 8 0.00 -13.46 11.13
N ASN A 9 -0.27 -12.33 11.79
CA ASN A 9 0.63 -11.71 12.76
C ASN A 9 0.70 -12.44 14.11
N GLU A 10 -0.11 -13.50 14.32
CA GLU A 10 -0.06 -14.38 15.50
C GLU A 10 0.87 -15.59 15.27
N LEU A 11 1.42 -15.75 14.06
CA LEU A 11 2.40 -16.80 13.77
C LEU A 11 3.75 -16.46 14.40
N ASP A 12 4.28 -17.41 15.18
CA ASP A 12 5.63 -17.30 15.71
C ASP A 12 6.71 -17.39 14.60
N ALA A 13 7.91 -16.94 14.94
CA ALA A 13 9.03 -16.90 14.01
C ALA A 13 9.45 -18.29 13.48
N GLU A 14 9.23 -19.37 14.24
CA GLU A 14 9.58 -20.73 13.82
C GLU A 14 8.64 -21.21 12.71
N ARG A 15 7.34 -20.97 12.89
CA ARG A 15 6.30 -21.26 11.90
C ARG A 15 6.50 -20.44 10.63
N LEU A 16 6.84 -19.15 10.75
CA LEU A 16 7.16 -18.31 9.59
C LEU A 16 8.38 -18.85 8.82
N ARG A 17 9.43 -19.33 9.50
CA ARG A 17 10.58 -19.98 8.84
C ARG A 17 10.17 -21.24 8.08
N ALA A 18 9.32 -22.08 8.68
CA ALA A 18 8.78 -23.27 8.02
C ALA A 18 7.92 -22.89 6.79
N LEU A 19 7.13 -21.83 6.88
CA LEU A 19 6.34 -21.31 5.78
C LEU A 19 7.21 -20.79 4.62
N CYS A 20 8.28 -20.06 4.92
CA CYS A 20 9.25 -19.63 3.91
C CYS A 20 9.85 -20.83 3.14
N ALA A 21 10.16 -21.92 3.82
CA ALA A 21 10.67 -23.13 3.18
C ALA A 21 9.63 -23.78 2.24
N ARG A 22 8.35 -23.79 2.65
CA ARG A 22 7.22 -24.25 1.83
C ARG A 22 7.03 -23.37 0.59
N PHE A 23 7.06 -22.04 0.73
CA PHE A 23 6.94 -21.11 -0.40
C PHE A 23 8.09 -21.28 -1.40
N LYS A 24 9.33 -21.48 -0.94
CA LYS A 24 10.44 -21.86 -1.85
C LYS A 24 10.22 -23.21 -2.52
N GLY A 25 9.47 -24.13 -1.89
CA GLY A 25 9.04 -25.40 -2.48
C GLY A 25 8.13 -25.23 -3.70
N VAL A 26 7.19 -24.28 -3.66
CA VAL A 26 6.28 -23.97 -4.77
C VAL A 26 7.04 -23.56 -6.04
N TYR A 27 8.13 -22.81 -5.91
CA TYR A 27 9.00 -22.48 -7.05
C TYR A 27 9.60 -23.74 -7.68
N ARG A 28 10.07 -24.68 -6.84
CA ARG A 28 10.67 -25.94 -7.31
C ARG A 28 9.66 -26.84 -8.00
N GLU A 29 8.41 -26.88 -7.53
CA GLU A 29 7.32 -27.61 -8.19
C GLU A 29 7.05 -27.08 -9.61
N ALA A 30 7.27 -25.77 -9.83
CA ALA A 30 7.22 -25.15 -11.15
C ALA A 30 8.50 -25.31 -11.98
N GLY A 31 9.49 -26.10 -11.50
CA GLY A 31 10.79 -26.27 -12.16
C GLY A 31 11.71 -25.04 -12.06
N LEU A 32 11.43 -24.12 -11.14
CA LEU A 32 12.17 -22.88 -10.92
C LEU A 32 12.89 -22.89 -9.57
N SER A 33 13.91 -22.06 -9.44
CA SER A 33 14.53 -21.73 -8.15
C SER A 33 14.14 -20.30 -7.76
N PHE A 34 13.81 -20.07 -6.48
CA PHE A 34 13.64 -18.72 -5.98
C PHE A 34 14.98 -17.96 -6.12
N PRO A 35 15.02 -16.80 -6.80
CA PRO A 35 16.26 -16.03 -6.96
C PRO A 35 16.71 -15.46 -5.62
N GLU A 36 17.94 -15.76 -5.19
CA GLU A 36 18.48 -15.25 -3.91
C GLU A 36 19.23 -13.91 -4.06
N ASP A 37 19.63 -13.54 -5.29
CA ASP A 37 20.28 -12.26 -5.58
C ASP A 37 19.23 -11.13 -5.64
N PRO A 38 19.31 -10.10 -4.76
CA PRO A 38 18.37 -8.97 -4.77
C PRO A 38 18.38 -8.18 -6.09
N LEU A 39 19.53 -8.09 -6.77
CA LEU A 39 19.61 -7.35 -8.04
C LEU A 39 18.90 -8.10 -9.17
N GLU A 40 18.99 -9.44 -9.16
CA GLU A 40 18.25 -10.27 -10.09
C GLU A 40 16.74 -10.21 -9.81
N GLN A 41 16.33 -10.26 -8.53
CA GLN A 41 14.93 -10.05 -8.15
C GLN A 41 14.39 -8.70 -8.67
N MET A 42 15.15 -7.63 -8.46
CA MET A 42 14.78 -6.28 -8.93
C MET A 42 14.69 -6.23 -10.46
N ARG A 43 15.65 -6.82 -11.18
CA ARG A 43 15.64 -6.89 -12.64
C ARG A 43 14.41 -7.63 -13.15
N LEU A 44 14.10 -8.79 -12.57
CA LEU A 44 12.92 -9.59 -12.92
C LEU A 44 11.62 -8.84 -12.64
N ALA A 45 11.53 -8.12 -11.51
CA ALA A 45 10.38 -7.30 -11.17
C ALA A 45 10.17 -6.15 -12.17
N ILE A 46 11.25 -5.44 -12.55
CA ILE A 46 11.19 -4.37 -13.57
C ILE A 46 10.68 -4.93 -14.92
N CYS A 47 11.23 -6.06 -15.36
CA CYS A 47 10.76 -6.73 -16.58
C CYS A 47 9.28 -7.10 -16.50
N ALA A 48 8.86 -7.71 -15.39
CA ALA A 48 7.46 -8.10 -15.17
C ALA A 48 6.50 -6.90 -15.22
N VAL A 49 6.89 -5.74 -14.68
CA VAL A 49 6.08 -4.51 -14.76
C VAL A 49 5.96 -4.04 -16.21
N PHE A 50 7.04 -4.04 -16.99
CA PHE A 50 6.96 -3.69 -18.41
C PHE A 50 6.10 -4.66 -19.20
N ASP A 51 6.21 -5.97 -18.96
CA ASP A 51 5.38 -6.97 -19.62
C ASP A 51 3.89 -6.81 -19.25
N SER A 52 3.61 -6.42 -17.99
CA SER A 52 2.25 -6.20 -17.49
C SER A 52 1.48 -5.12 -18.26
N TRP A 53 2.19 -4.15 -18.87
CA TRP A 53 1.61 -3.11 -19.72
C TRP A 53 0.83 -3.70 -20.90
N ASN A 54 1.26 -4.85 -21.39
CA ASN A 54 0.66 -5.57 -22.52
C ASN A 54 -0.23 -6.75 -22.08
N SER A 55 -0.57 -6.83 -20.79
CA SER A 55 -1.54 -7.83 -20.32
C SER A 55 -2.91 -7.63 -20.99
N ALA A 56 -3.64 -8.73 -21.20
CA ALA A 56 -4.98 -8.70 -21.80
C ALA A 56 -5.92 -7.74 -21.04
N ARG A 57 -5.81 -7.71 -19.70
CA ARG A 57 -6.57 -6.79 -18.84
C ARG A 57 -6.22 -5.32 -19.12
N ALA A 58 -4.93 -4.98 -19.22
CA ALA A 58 -4.49 -3.61 -19.47
C ALA A 58 -4.87 -3.12 -20.87
N ILE A 59 -4.72 -3.97 -21.90
CA ILE A 59 -5.16 -3.68 -23.27
C ILE A 59 -6.66 -3.39 -23.28
N LYS A 60 -7.46 -4.30 -22.71
CA LYS A 60 -8.91 -4.15 -22.67
C LYS A 60 -9.34 -2.88 -21.94
N TYR A 61 -8.68 -2.55 -20.83
CA TYR A 61 -8.95 -1.31 -20.09
C TYR A 61 -8.72 -0.07 -20.97
N ARG A 62 -7.57 0.00 -21.67
CA ARG A 62 -7.27 1.13 -22.58
C ARG A 62 -8.27 1.23 -23.73
N GLU A 63 -8.72 0.11 -24.29
CA GLU A 63 -9.76 0.09 -25.33
C GLU A 63 -11.10 0.64 -24.83
N VAL A 64 -11.60 0.12 -23.70
CA VAL A 64 -12.89 0.52 -23.11
C VAL A 64 -12.88 1.99 -22.71
N GLN A 65 -11.78 2.45 -22.11
CA GLN A 65 -11.60 3.85 -21.71
C GLN A 65 -11.14 4.76 -22.87
N LYS A 66 -10.99 4.23 -24.09
CA LYS A 66 -10.55 4.95 -25.31
C LYS A 66 -9.22 5.69 -25.15
N ILE A 67 -8.31 5.17 -24.33
CA ILE A 67 -6.99 5.76 -24.07
C ILE A 67 -6.06 5.45 -25.24
N LYS A 68 -5.49 6.48 -25.87
CA LYS A 68 -4.57 6.38 -27.02
C LYS A 68 -3.32 7.22 -26.78
N GLY A 69 -2.21 6.87 -27.43
CA GLY A 69 -0.98 7.66 -27.46
C GLY A 69 -0.01 7.44 -26.30
N LEU A 70 -0.38 6.68 -25.27
CA LEU A 70 0.55 6.30 -24.20
C LEU A 70 1.60 5.30 -24.71
N ARG A 71 2.86 5.52 -24.34
CA ARG A 71 4.00 4.70 -24.79
C ARG A 71 4.27 3.47 -23.92
N GLY A 72 3.86 3.47 -22.67
CA GLY A 72 4.21 2.45 -21.69
C GLY A 72 3.82 2.83 -20.27
N THR A 73 4.29 2.02 -19.32
CA THR A 73 4.27 2.31 -17.88
C THR A 73 5.68 2.59 -17.37
N ALA A 74 5.79 3.38 -16.30
CA ALA A 74 7.03 3.54 -15.55
C ALA A 74 7.19 2.42 -14.51
N VAL A 75 8.38 2.32 -13.93
CA VAL A 75 8.66 1.50 -12.75
C VAL A 75 9.22 2.41 -11.66
N ASN A 76 8.62 2.37 -10.48
CA ASN A 76 9.10 3.10 -9.30
C ASN A 76 9.85 2.12 -8.40
N VAL A 77 11.13 2.39 -8.14
CA VAL A 77 11.94 1.66 -7.15
C VAL A 77 12.15 2.58 -5.97
N GLN A 78 11.68 2.16 -4.80
CA GLN A 78 11.63 2.98 -3.59
C GLN A 78 12.26 2.23 -2.42
N ALA A 79 12.88 2.97 -1.49
CA ALA A 79 13.29 2.41 -0.21
C ALA A 79 12.05 2.02 0.62
N MET A 80 12.11 0.85 1.26
CA MET A 80 10.99 0.34 2.07
C MET A 80 10.86 1.10 3.39
N ALA A 81 9.61 1.31 3.81
CA ALA A 81 9.22 1.63 5.18
C ALA A 81 8.28 0.52 5.69
N TYR A 82 8.37 0.20 6.97
CA TYR A 82 7.70 -0.97 7.56
C TYR A 82 6.62 -0.55 8.56
N GLY A 83 5.35 -0.67 8.16
CA GLY A 83 4.20 -0.45 9.05
C GLY A 83 3.92 -1.61 10.03
N ASN A 84 4.69 -2.69 9.94
CA ASN A 84 4.50 -3.95 10.66
C ASN A 84 5.61 -4.26 11.69
N MET A 85 6.20 -3.22 12.28
CA MET A 85 7.23 -3.34 13.32
C MET A 85 6.66 -3.19 14.74
N GLY A 86 5.41 -3.59 14.96
CA GLY A 86 4.73 -3.49 16.25
C GLY A 86 3.74 -2.32 16.34
N ASP A 87 3.27 -2.04 17.56
CA ASP A 87 2.12 -1.18 17.81
C ASP A 87 2.38 0.33 17.61
N THR A 88 3.65 0.72 17.44
CA THR A 88 4.08 2.08 17.08
C THR A 88 4.29 2.24 15.57
N SER A 89 3.90 1.23 14.78
CA SER A 89 3.98 1.23 13.33
C SER A 89 2.59 1.04 12.72
N ALA A 90 2.35 1.64 11.57
CA ALA A 90 1.07 1.62 10.89
C ALA A 90 1.21 1.80 9.39
N THR A 91 0.17 1.46 8.64
CA THR A 91 0.01 1.86 7.24
C THR A 91 -1.41 2.37 7.04
N GLY A 92 -1.62 3.30 6.12
CA GLY A 92 -2.95 3.81 5.87
C GLY A 92 -3.11 4.53 4.54
N VAL A 93 -4.37 4.75 4.21
CA VAL A 93 -4.81 5.48 3.03
C VAL A 93 -5.84 6.53 3.45
N LEU A 94 -5.74 7.73 2.90
CA LEU A 94 -6.69 8.79 3.20
C LEU A 94 -6.90 9.76 2.05
N PHE A 95 -8.05 10.40 2.09
CA PHE A 95 -8.36 11.60 1.35
C PHE A 95 -8.25 12.80 2.28
N THR A 96 -7.75 13.92 1.77
CA THR A 96 -7.61 15.17 2.55
C THR A 96 -8.97 15.80 2.88
N ARG A 97 -10.03 15.41 2.14
CA ARG A 97 -11.44 15.77 2.36
C ARG A 97 -12.30 14.53 2.20
N ASP A 98 -13.51 14.56 2.73
CA ASP A 98 -14.49 13.50 2.51
C ASP A 98 -14.79 13.35 1.01
N ALA A 99 -14.42 12.21 0.43
CA ALA A 99 -14.55 11.95 -1.01
C ALA A 99 -16.01 11.83 -1.48
N SER A 100 -16.96 11.64 -0.55
CA SER A 100 -18.39 11.50 -0.83
C SER A 100 -19.15 12.80 -0.64
N THR A 101 -18.85 13.56 0.43
CA THR A 101 -19.60 14.78 0.79
C THR A 101 -18.87 16.07 0.45
N GLY A 102 -17.54 16.02 0.27
CA GLY A 102 -16.68 17.19 0.10
C GLY A 102 -16.35 17.93 1.40
N GLU A 103 -16.78 17.43 2.56
CA GLU A 103 -16.48 18.03 3.86
C GLU A 103 -14.96 18.12 4.10
N ASN A 104 -14.52 19.25 4.68
CA ASN A 104 -13.11 19.50 4.97
C ASN A 104 -12.64 18.76 6.24
N ARG A 105 -12.64 17.44 6.17
CA ARG A 105 -12.13 16.52 7.20
C ARG A 105 -11.32 15.41 6.52
N LEU A 106 -10.27 14.94 7.18
CA LEU A 106 -9.57 13.76 6.70
C LEU A 106 -10.54 12.59 6.65
N TYR A 107 -10.54 11.85 5.56
CA TYR A 107 -11.41 10.69 5.37
C TYR A 107 -10.56 9.52 4.90
N GLY A 108 -10.43 8.49 5.72
CA GLY A 108 -9.54 7.38 5.40
C GLY A 108 -9.46 6.40 6.54
N GLU A 109 -8.56 5.43 6.36
CA GLU A 109 -8.44 4.30 7.24
C GLU A 109 -6.98 3.83 7.35
N TYR A 110 -6.66 3.18 8.45
CA TYR A 110 -5.31 2.67 8.72
C TYR A 110 -5.34 1.35 9.47
N LEU A 111 -4.20 0.66 9.48
CA LEU A 111 -3.97 -0.55 10.25
C LEU A 111 -2.69 -0.42 11.07
N ILE A 112 -2.78 -0.70 12.37
CA ILE A 112 -1.60 -0.84 13.26
C ILE A 112 -0.89 -2.17 12.96
N ASN A 113 0.43 -2.15 12.99
CA ASN A 113 1.30 -3.32 12.86
C ASN A 113 0.92 -4.14 11.60
N ALA A 114 0.91 -3.49 10.44
CA ALA A 114 0.44 -4.01 9.15
C ALA A 114 1.22 -3.42 7.98
N GLN A 115 1.18 -4.06 6.81
CA GLN A 115 1.70 -3.50 5.55
C GLN A 115 0.56 -3.15 4.58
N GLY A 116 0.86 -2.32 3.57
CA GLY A 116 -0.16 -1.81 2.64
C GLY A 116 -0.98 -2.91 1.94
N GLU A 117 -0.38 -4.09 1.75
CA GLU A 117 -1.08 -5.27 1.23
C GLU A 117 -2.27 -5.68 2.12
N ASP A 118 -2.16 -5.56 3.45
CA ASP A 118 -3.22 -5.91 4.39
C ASP A 118 -4.44 -4.97 4.27
N VAL A 119 -4.19 -3.70 3.95
CA VAL A 119 -5.24 -2.69 3.72
C VAL A 119 -6.05 -3.05 2.47
N VAL A 120 -5.37 -3.52 1.41
CA VAL A 120 -6.02 -3.88 0.14
C VAL A 120 -6.68 -5.27 0.19
N ALA A 121 -6.08 -6.21 0.91
CA ALA A 121 -6.56 -7.59 0.99
C ALA A 121 -7.86 -7.72 1.81
N GLY A 122 -8.18 -6.75 2.68
CA GLY A 122 -9.41 -6.75 3.48
C GLY A 122 -9.47 -7.87 4.53
N ILE A 123 -8.31 -8.45 4.89
CA ILE A 123 -8.20 -9.52 5.89
C ILE A 123 -8.38 -8.97 7.31
N ARG A 124 -7.97 -7.72 7.53
CA ARG A 124 -8.08 -7.01 8.81
C ARG A 124 -9.06 -5.86 8.68
N THR A 125 -9.90 -5.67 9.69
CA THR A 125 -10.78 -4.49 9.77
C THR A 125 -9.94 -3.24 10.05
N PRO A 126 -9.93 -2.26 9.14
CA PRO A 126 -9.17 -1.04 9.32
C PRO A 126 -9.85 -0.08 10.32
N GLU A 127 -9.06 0.78 10.95
CA GLU A 127 -9.52 1.79 11.91
C GLU A 127 -9.68 3.15 11.21
N PRO A 128 -10.68 3.98 11.59
CA PRO A 128 -10.84 5.33 11.03
C PRO A 128 -9.62 6.21 11.29
N ILE A 129 -9.16 6.97 10.28
CA ILE A 129 -7.92 7.76 10.36
C ILE A 129 -7.87 8.72 11.54
N GLU A 130 -9.01 9.23 12.01
CA GLU A 130 -9.06 10.15 13.14
C GLU A 130 -8.56 9.52 14.45
N THR A 131 -8.70 8.20 14.61
CA THR A 131 -8.26 7.49 15.84
C THR A 131 -6.73 7.31 15.89
N LEU A 132 -6.01 7.52 14.78
CA LEU A 132 -4.55 7.42 14.75
C LEU A 132 -3.89 8.40 15.73
N ARG A 133 -4.52 9.55 15.99
CA ARG A 133 -4.07 10.52 17.00
C ARG A 133 -3.94 9.92 18.40
N GLU A 134 -4.80 8.96 18.75
CA GLU A 134 -4.78 8.31 20.07
C GLU A 134 -3.68 7.25 20.16
N ARG A 135 -3.23 6.72 19.02
CA ARG A 135 -2.21 5.66 18.94
C ARG A 135 -0.80 6.21 18.75
N ILE A 136 -0.62 7.11 17.79
CA ILE A 136 0.67 7.67 17.38
C ILE A 136 0.50 9.17 17.11
N PRO A 137 0.36 9.99 18.18
CA PRO A 137 -0.01 11.40 18.07
C PRO A 137 0.98 12.22 17.23
N GLU A 138 2.29 12.00 17.36
CA GLU A 138 3.27 12.77 16.60
C GLU A 138 3.15 12.53 15.09
N ALA A 139 2.94 11.27 14.69
CA ALA A 139 2.77 10.91 13.28
C ALA A 139 1.47 11.47 12.71
N TYR A 140 0.38 11.45 13.48
CA TYR A 140 -0.90 12.05 13.05
C TYR A 140 -0.80 13.57 12.87
N ASP A 141 -0.14 14.27 13.79
CA ASP A 141 0.04 15.71 13.67
C ASP A 141 0.98 16.08 12.51
N GLU A 142 1.99 15.26 12.21
CA GLU A 142 2.80 15.42 11.00
C GLU A 142 2.00 15.15 9.73
N LEU A 143 1.17 14.11 9.72
CA LEU A 143 0.29 13.78 8.60
C LEU A 143 -0.68 14.92 8.29
N LEU A 144 -1.30 15.51 9.33
CA LEU A 144 -2.16 16.70 9.19
C LEU A 144 -1.43 17.92 8.63
N ARG A 145 -0.14 18.10 8.91
CA ARG A 145 0.65 19.18 8.30
C ARG A 145 0.92 18.88 6.83
N ASN A 146 1.30 17.64 6.52
CA ASN A 146 1.62 17.23 5.15
C ASN A 146 0.39 17.29 4.24
N THR A 147 -0.80 16.93 4.73
CA THR A 147 -2.05 17.04 3.96
C THR A 147 -2.35 18.48 3.55
N ARG A 148 -2.14 19.45 4.45
CA ARG A 148 -2.29 20.89 4.15
C ARG A 148 -1.28 21.35 3.11
N ILE A 149 -0.01 20.98 3.26
CA ILE A 149 1.05 21.30 2.28
C ILE A 149 0.68 20.77 0.90
N LEU A 150 0.21 19.52 0.82
CA LEU A 150 -0.14 18.88 -0.45
C LEU A 150 -1.38 19.53 -1.08
N GLU A 151 -2.44 19.82 -0.32
CA GLU A 151 -3.60 20.54 -0.84
C GLU A 151 -3.24 21.96 -1.33
N GLU A 152 -2.43 22.71 -0.57
CA GLU A 152 -1.99 24.05 -0.95
C GLU A 152 -1.13 24.03 -2.22
N HIS A 153 -0.24 23.06 -2.34
CA HIS A 153 0.64 22.90 -3.50
C HIS A 153 -0.12 22.50 -4.77
N TYR A 154 -0.92 21.43 -4.68
CA TYR A 154 -1.64 20.88 -5.84
C TYR A 154 -2.97 21.59 -6.13
N ARG A 155 -3.46 22.41 -5.19
CA ARG A 155 -4.73 23.15 -5.26
C ARG A 155 -5.94 22.26 -5.51
N ASP A 156 -5.88 21.02 -5.02
CA ASP A 156 -6.94 20.04 -5.14
C ASP A 156 -6.90 19.07 -3.96
N MET A 157 -8.01 18.38 -3.73
CA MET A 157 -8.09 17.30 -2.74
C MET A 157 -7.17 16.15 -3.14
N GLN A 158 -6.44 15.59 -2.18
CA GLN A 158 -5.44 14.56 -2.41
C GLN A 158 -5.87 13.22 -1.81
N ASP A 159 -5.61 12.16 -2.57
CA ASP A 159 -5.61 10.74 -2.16
C ASP A 159 -4.15 10.36 -1.84
N ILE A 160 -3.92 9.93 -0.60
CA ILE A 160 -2.60 9.80 0.01
C ILE A 160 -2.46 8.39 0.60
N GLU A 161 -1.31 7.77 0.33
CA GLU A 161 -0.87 6.55 1.00
C GLU A 161 0.34 6.88 1.89
N PHE A 162 0.34 6.37 3.12
CA PHE A 162 1.40 6.62 4.09
C PHE A 162 1.75 5.38 4.91
N THR A 163 2.94 5.41 5.50
CA THR A 163 3.38 4.42 6.48
C THR A 163 4.01 5.14 7.66
N VAL A 164 3.75 4.63 8.86
CA VAL A 164 4.45 5.00 10.09
C VAL A 164 5.32 3.82 10.47
N GLN A 165 6.62 4.05 10.61
CA GLN A 165 7.56 3.04 11.10
C GLN A 165 8.15 3.54 12.41
N GLU A 166 7.84 2.85 13.50
CA GLU A 166 8.33 3.17 14.85
C GLU A 166 8.14 4.65 15.21
N GLY A 167 6.94 5.16 14.99
CA GLY A 167 6.55 6.56 15.25
C GLY A 167 6.94 7.56 14.16
N LYS A 168 7.78 7.20 13.18
CA LYS A 168 8.19 8.09 12.10
C LYS A 168 7.29 7.97 10.87
N LEU A 169 6.73 9.09 10.40
CA LEU A 169 5.88 9.15 9.22
C LEU A 169 6.69 9.11 7.91
N TYR A 170 6.18 8.39 6.93
CA TYR A 170 6.63 8.33 5.55
C TYR A 170 5.44 8.52 4.61
N MET A 171 5.51 9.50 3.72
CA MET A 171 4.51 9.73 2.67
C MET A 171 4.92 8.91 1.43
N LEU A 172 4.09 7.95 1.02
CA LEU A 172 4.47 6.98 -0.01
C LEU A 172 3.91 7.35 -1.39
N GLN A 173 2.66 7.82 -1.43
CA GLN A 173 2.00 8.23 -2.66
C GLN A 173 1.09 9.42 -2.38
N CYS A 174 0.98 10.34 -3.34
CA CYS A 174 -0.10 11.32 -3.39
C CYS A 174 -0.57 11.49 -4.84
N ARG A 175 -1.86 11.72 -5.03
CA ARG A 175 -2.48 12.05 -6.32
C ARG A 175 -3.76 12.82 -6.08
N SER A 176 -4.25 13.52 -7.11
CA SER A 176 -5.61 14.10 -7.06
C SER A 176 -6.63 13.01 -6.77
N GLY A 177 -7.41 13.18 -5.71
CA GLY A 177 -8.39 12.19 -5.29
C GLY A 177 -9.57 12.13 -6.25
N LYS A 178 -9.99 10.91 -6.60
CA LYS A 178 -11.22 10.72 -7.37
C LYS A 178 -12.43 10.98 -6.47
N ARG A 179 -13.28 11.92 -6.85
CA ARG A 179 -14.54 12.24 -6.17
C ARG A 179 -15.73 11.81 -7.02
N THR A 180 -16.81 11.40 -6.37
CA THR A 180 -18.11 11.35 -7.04
C THR A 180 -18.49 12.78 -7.43
N GLY A 181 -19.05 12.96 -8.62
CA GLY A 181 -19.65 14.25 -8.96
C GLY A 181 -20.76 14.52 -7.95
N VAL A 182 -20.74 15.68 -7.30
CA VAL A 182 -21.91 16.16 -6.55
C VAL A 182 -23.02 16.32 -7.60
N ALA A 183 -24.10 15.55 -7.47
CA ALA A 183 -25.27 15.66 -8.35
C ALA A 183 -25.99 17.00 -8.12
#